data_AF-A0A0F9EFS5-F1
#
_entry.id   AF-A0A0F9EFS5-F1
#
_cell.length_a   1.000
_cell.length_b   1.000
_cell.length_c   1.000
_cell.angle_alpha   90.00
_cell.angle_beta   90.00
_cell.angle_gamma   90.00
#
_symmetry.space_group_name_H-M   'P 1'
#
loop_
_entity.id
_entity.type
_entity.pdbx_description
1 polymer ?
#
loop_
_entity_poly.entity_id
_entity_poly.type
_entity_poly.pdbx_seq_one_letter_code
_entity_poly.pdbx_strand_id
1 'polypeptide(L)'
;MPYITAEQRKKYDGTIDALVSSIDGPGELNYVITKICHKCLYPKLGNYGYTDLNRIMGVLESVKQEFYRKVVVPYENLKRLKNGPVSGLDA
;
A
#
# COMPACT_ATOMS: atom_id res chain seq x y z
N MET A 1 0.77 11.51 -6.64
CA MET A 1 -0.39 10.60 -6.74
C MET A 1 -1.63 11.42 -7.03
N PRO A 2 -2.48 11.01 -7.98
CA PRO A 2 -3.82 11.57 -8.10
C PRO A 2 -4.66 11.04 -6.92
N TYR A 3 -4.81 11.86 -5.89
CA TYR A 3 -5.67 11.52 -4.76
C TYR A 3 -7.14 11.51 -5.20
N ILE A 4 -7.87 10.47 -4.83
CA ILE A 4 -9.33 10.46 -4.95
C ILE A 4 -9.94 11.38 -3.87
N THR A 5 -11.09 11.99 -4.17
CA THR A 5 -11.80 12.88 -3.24
C THR A 5 -12.33 12.12 -2.02
N ALA A 6 -12.71 12.84 -0.96
CA ALA A 6 -13.29 12.21 0.23
C ALA A 6 -14.57 11.43 -0.11
N GLU A 7 -15.39 11.95 -1.00
CA GLU A 7 -16.63 11.33 -1.47
C GLU A 7 -16.36 10.03 -2.21
N GLN A 8 -15.30 9.98 -3.03
CA GLN A 8 -14.89 8.77 -3.73
C GLN A 8 -14.38 7.68 -2.77
N ARG A 9 -13.78 8.06 -1.64
CA ARG A 9 -13.28 7.11 -0.63
C ARG A 9 -14.39 6.39 0.10
N LYS A 10 -15.49 7.09 0.42
CA LYS A 10 -16.67 6.53 1.11
C LYS A 10 -17.23 5.27 0.42
N LYS A 11 -17.08 5.16 -0.90
CA LYS A 11 -17.46 3.96 -1.67
C LYS A 11 -16.69 2.71 -1.23
N TYR A 12 -15.46 2.87 -0.77
CA TYR A 12 -14.53 1.78 -0.47
C TYR A 12 -14.34 1.57 1.03
N ASP A 13 -14.32 2.64 1.83
CA ASP A 13 -13.93 2.62 3.25
C ASP A 13 -14.62 1.49 4.04
N GLY A 14 -15.96 1.39 3.98
CA GLY A 14 -16.68 0.34 4.71
C GLY A 14 -16.35 -1.10 4.28
N THR A 15 -16.01 -1.31 3.01
CA THR A 15 -15.58 -2.65 2.53
C THR A 15 -14.13 -2.93 2.93
N ILE A 16 -13.28 -1.91 2.91
CA ILE A 16 -11.88 -2.02 3.35
C ILE A 16 -11.85 -2.33 4.84
N ASP A 17 -12.63 -1.62 5.66
CA ASP A 17 -12.69 -1.82 7.11
C ASP A 17 -13.14 -3.25 7.46
N ALA A 18 -14.17 -3.75 6.78
CA ALA A 18 -14.66 -5.12 6.97
C ALA A 18 -13.66 -6.19 6.52
N LEU A 19 -12.84 -5.91 5.50
CA LEU A 19 -11.81 -6.84 5.04
C LEU A 19 -10.59 -6.82 5.95
N VAL A 20 -10.18 -5.64 6.42
CA VAL A 20 -9.02 -5.50 7.31
C VAL A 20 -9.28 -6.13 8.68
N SER A 21 -10.51 -6.09 9.17
CA SER A 21 -10.87 -6.71 10.45
C SER A 21 -10.76 -8.25 10.46
N SER A 22 -10.61 -8.88 9.29
CA SER A 22 -10.40 -10.33 9.14
C SER A 22 -8.95 -10.71 8.77
N ILE A 23 -8.00 -9.79 8.89
CA ILE A 23 -6.58 -10.04 8.57
C ILE A 23 -5.78 -10.09 9.89
N ASP A 24 -5.25 -11.26 10.21
CA ASP A 24 -4.55 -11.53 11.47
C ASP A 24 -3.03 -11.37 11.35
N GLY A 25 -2.48 -11.43 10.14
CA GLY A 25 -1.04 -11.45 9.96
C GLY A 25 -0.51 -11.12 8.57
N PRO A 26 0.83 -11.04 8.44
CA PRO A 26 1.48 -10.63 7.20
C PRO A 26 1.21 -11.58 6.03
N GLY A 27 1.01 -12.87 6.28
CA GLY A 27 0.67 -13.85 5.24
C GLY A 27 -0.70 -13.59 4.61
N GLU A 28 -1.70 -13.30 5.44
CA GLU A 28 -3.06 -12.98 4.99
C GLU A 28 -3.12 -11.62 4.29
N LEU A 29 -2.42 -10.62 4.83
CA LEU A 29 -2.30 -9.32 4.18
C LEU A 29 -1.68 -9.46 2.78
N ASN A 30 -0.60 -10.24 2.66
CA ASN A 30 0.03 -10.51 1.37
C ASN A 30 -0.92 -11.22 0.40
N TYR A 31 -1.65 -12.24 0.87
CA TYR A 31 -2.67 -12.92 0.08
C TYR A 31 -3.76 -11.95 -0.42
N VAL A 32 -4.30 -11.11 0.46
CA VAL A 32 -5.36 -10.15 0.13
C VAL A 32 -4.87 -9.15 -0.94
N ILE A 33 -3.71 -8.54 -0.75
CA ILE A 33 -3.14 -7.59 -1.72
C ILE A 33 -2.90 -8.28 -3.07
N THR A 34 -2.31 -9.48 -3.05
CA THR A 34 -2.07 -10.28 -4.27
C THR A 34 -3.39 -10.57 -4.99
N LYS A 35 -4.44 -10.96 -4.24
CA LYS A 35 -5.75 -11.27 -4.81
C LYS A 35 -6.43 -10.04 -5.40
N ILE A 36 -6.30 -8.87 -4.78
CA ILE A 36 -6.78 -7.59 -5.33
C ILE A 36 -6.11 -7.33 -6.68
N CYS A 37 -4.78 -7.43 -6.76
CA CYS A 37 -4.04 -7.24 -8.01
C CYS A 37 -4.50 -8.20 -9.10
N HIS A 38 -4.66 -9.49 -8.78
CA HIS A 38 -5.19 -10.48 -9.72
C HIS A 38 -6.60 -10.10 -10.21
N LYS A 39 -7.49 -9.73 -9.29
CA LYS A 39 -8.87 -9.36 -9.62
C LYS A 39 -8.96 -8.12 -10.51
N CYS A 40 -8.01 -7.18 -10.42
CA CYS A 40 -7.91 -6.05 -11.35
C CYS A 40 -7.60 -6.49 -12.80
N LEU A 41 -6.97 -7.64 -13.01
CA LEU A 41 -6.69 -8.21 -14.33
C LEU A 41 -7.79 -9.12 -14.86
N TYR A 42 -8.70 -9.60 -14.01
CA TYR A 42 -9.75 -10.55 -14.43
C TYR A 42 -10.63 -10.06 -15.58
N PRO A 43 -11.02 -8.77 -15.66
CA PRO A 43 -11.75 -8.26 -16.83
C PRO A 43 -10.99 -8.39 -18.16
N LYS A 44 -9.67 -8.62 -18.11
CA LYS A 44 -8.76 -8.80 -19.25
C LYS A 44 -8.14 -10.20 -19.28
N LEU A 45 -8.74 -11.20 -18.64
CA LEU A 45 -8.18 -12.54 -18.58
C LEU A 45 -7.93 -13.09 -20.00
N GLY A 46 -6.72 -13.54 -20.27
CA GLY A 46 -6.29 -14.01 -21.61
C GLY A 46 -5.95 -12.89 -22.61
N ASN A 47 -6.11 -11.61 -22.23
CA ASN A 47 -5.87 -10.46 -23.10
C ASN A 47 -5.26 -9.25 -22.34
N TYR A 48 -4.52 -9.49 -21.26
CA TYR A 48 -3.74 -8.46 -20.59
C TYR A 48 -2.34 -8.38 -21.21
N GLY A 49 -1.80 -7.17 -21.32
CA GLY A 49 -0.46 -6.93 -21.89
C GLY A 49 0.50 -6.30 -20.89
N TYR A 50 1.71 -6.02 -21.37
CA TYR A 50 2.77 -5.37 -20.58
C TYR A 50 2.33 -4.06 -19.92
N THR A 51 1.52 -3.25 -20.61
CA THR A 51 0.96 -2.00 -20.07
C THR A 51 0.08 -2.23 -18.85
N ASP A 52 -0.71 -3.31 -18.82
CA ASP A 52 -1.58 -3.62 -17.67
C ASP A 52 -0.76 -4.08 -16.47
N LEU A 53 0.26 -4.91 -16.72
CA LEU A 53 1.19 -5.38 -15.70
C LEU A 53 1.97 -4.21 -15.09
N ASN A 54 2.54 -3.35 -15.93
CA ASN A 54 3.27 -2.17 -15.48
C ASN A 54 2.40 -1.18 -14.73
N ARG A 55 1.12 -1.05 -15.10
CA ARG A 55 0.18 -0.21 -14.35
C ARG A 55 0.02 -0.72 -12.92
N ILE A 56 -0.18 -2.02 -12.72
CA ILE A 56 -0.33 -2.60 -11.38
C ILE A 56 0.98 -2.45 -10.60
N MET A 57 2.12 -2.78 -11.22
CA MET A 57 3.44 -2.63 -10.59
C MET A 57 3.72 -1.17 -10.18
N GLY A 58 3.39 -0.20 -11.04
CA GLY A 58 3.56 1.21 -10.74
C GLY A 58 2.66 1.70 -9.59
N VAL A 59 1.43 1.17 -9.48
CA VAL A 59 0.55 1.47 -8.35
C VAL A 59 1.10 0.89 -7.05
N LEU A 60 1.55 -0.37 -7.06
CA LEU A 60 2.15 -1.01 -5.88
C LEU A 60 3.40 -0.27 -5.39
N GLU A 61 4.27 0.15 -6.31
CA GLU A 61 5.45 0.95 -5.97
C GLU A 61 5.04 2.29 -5.34
N SER A 62 4.05 2.96 -5.94
CA SER A 62 3.54 4.22 -5.40
C SER A 62 2.97 4.05 -3.99
N VAL A 63 2.17 2.99 -3.74
CA VAL A 63 1.61 2.68 -2.41
C VAL A 63 2.70 2.43 -1.38
N LYS A 64 3.72 1.64 -1.73
CA LYS A 64 4.88 1.37 -0.86
C LYS A 64 5.61 2.66 -0.47
N GLN A 65 5.91 3.51 -1.46
CA GLN A 65 6.61 4.78 -1.24
C GLN A 65 5.79 5.75 -0.40
N GLU A 66 4.48 5.82 -0.61
CA GLU A 66 3.60 6.64 0.22
C GLU A 66 3.57 6.15 1.67
N PHE A 67 3.37 4.84 1.88
CA PHE A 67 3.39 4.26 3.22
C PHE A 67 4.72 4.53 3.94
N TYR A 68 5.84 4.31 3.27
CA TYR A 68 7.15 4.60 3.82
C TYR A 68 7.28 6.07 4.23
N ARG A 69 7.00 7.00 3.31
CA ARG A 69 7.17 8.43 3.56
C ARG A 69 6.19 8.99 4.60
N LYS A 70 4.94 8.53 4.61
CA LYS A 70 3.87 9.13 5.41
C LYS A 70 3.64 8.44 6.75
N VAL A 71 4.02 7.16 6.88
CA VAL A 71 3.79 6.37 8.10
C VAL A 71 5.10 5.95 8.73
N VAL A 72 6.00 5.34 7.96
CA VAL A 72 7.26 4.78 8.50
C VAL A 72 8.22 5.89 8.94
N VAL A 73 8.49 6.88 8.08
CA VAL A 73 9.44 7.97 8.38
C VAL A 73 9.08 8.75 9.65
N PRO A 74 7.80 9.16 9.89
CA PRO A 74 7.43 9.77 11.17
C PRO A 74 7.72 8.87 12.38
N TYR A 75 7.45 7.57 12.29
CA TYR A 75 7.75 6.63 13.35
C TYR A 75 9.26 6.50 13.58
N GLU A 76 10.06 6.37 12.52
CA GLU A 76 11.52 6.29 12.60
C GLU A 76 12.13 7.55 13.21
N ASN A 77 11.62 8.74 12.85
CA ASN A 77 12.04 9.99 13.47
C ASN A 77 11.79 10.00 14.98
N LEU A 78 10.62 9.51 15.42
CA LEU A 78 10.32 9.38 16.85
C LEU A 78 11.28 8.40 17.54
N LYS A 79 11.62 7.29 16.89
CA LYS A 79 12.58 6.32 17.43
C LYS A 79 14.00 6.87 17.48
N ARG A 80 14.41 7.64 16.49
CA ARG A 80 15.71 8.32 16.46
C ARG A 80 15.82 9.36 17.57
N LEU A 81 14.80 10.17 17.80
CA LEU A 81 14.77 11.11 18.93
C LEU A 81 14.85 10.39 20.28
N LYS A 82 14.23 9.20 20.40
CA LYS A 82 14.22 8.42 21.64
C LYS A 82 15.54 7.67 21.90
N ASN A 83 16.12 7.07 20.87
CA ASN A 83 17.22 6.12 21.01
C ASN A 83 18.57 6.69 20.55
N GLY A 84 18.58 7.90 19.99
CA GLY A 84 19.73 8.49 19.31
C GLY A 84 19.81 8.08 17.83
N PRO A 85 20.62 8.79 17.04
CA PRO A 85 20.97 8.37 15.69
C PRO A 85 21.88 7.14 15.72
N VAL A 86 21.97 6.42 14.61
CA VAL A 86 22.89 5.29 14.45
C VAL A 86 24.35 5.78 14.45
N SER A 87 24.59 6.96 13.89
CA SER A 87 25.91 7.57 13.70
C SER A 87 25.81 9.09 13.53
N GLY A 88 26.94 9.76 13.28
CA GLY A 88 26.94 11.18 12.90
C GLY A 88 26.37 11.47 11.50
N LEU A 89 26.18 10.44 10.65
CA LEU A 89 25.66 10.61 9.29
C LEU A 89 24.13 10.75 9.25
N ASP A 90 23.45 10.27 10.30
CA ASP A 90 22.01 10.32 10.49
C ASP A 90 21.62 11.06 11.79
N ALA A 91 22.57 11.81 12.35
CA ALA A 91 22.35 12.73 13.48
C ALA A 91 21.37 13.84 13.14
#